data_AF-A0AAW3BXU2-F1
#
_entry.id   AF-A0AAW3BXU2-F1
#
_cell.length_a   1.000
_cell.length_b   1.000
_cell.length_c   1.000
_cell.angle_alpha   90.00
_cell.angle_beta   90.00
_cell.angle_gamma   90.00
#
_symmetry.space_group_name_H-M   'P 1'
#
loop_
_entity.id
_entity.type
_entity.pdbx_description
1 polymer ?
#
loop_
_entity_poly.entity_id
_entity_poly.type
_entity_poly.pdbx_seq_one_letter_code
_entity_poly.pdbx_strand_id
1 'polypeptide(L)'
;MADHATAALMAEPTLKEAAAAVFNEEECTALKANLRAEQIAQAKYLRAHPEIHKAVQEGLARVLQSQPEDPVTFLTQYFLSEEFLHQRQP
;
A
#
# COMPACT_ATOMS: atom_id res chain seq x y z
N MET A 1 -27.00 33.73 -12.53
CA MET A 1 -27.13 32.95 -11.27
C MET A 1 -27.19 31.46 -11.59
N ALA A 2 -26.20 30.93 -12.31
CA ALA A 2 -26.12 29.53 -12.70
C ALA A 2 -24.64 29.16 -12.68
N ASP A 3 -24.12 28.80 -11.51
CA ASP A 3 -22.72 28.31 -11.44
C ASP A 3 -22.39 27.47 -10.19
N HIS A 4 -23.24 27.45 -9.15
CA HIS A 4 -22.98 26.63 -7.97
C HIS A 4 -23.52 25.19 -8.05
N ALA A 5 -24.55 24.94 -8.87
CA ALA A 5 -25.16 23.62 -8.97
C ALA A 5 -24.32 22.62 -9.79
N THR A 6 -23.60 23.10 -10.81
CA THR A 6 -22.75 22.30 -11.70
C THR A 6 -21.41 21.93 -11.08
N ALA A 7 -20.87 22.76 -10.18
CA ALA A 7 -19.61 22.47 -9.48
C ALA A 7 -19.72 21.31 -8.49
N ALA A 8 -20.89 21.11 -7.86
CA ALA A 8 -21.12 19.99 -6.93
C ALA A 8 -21.24 18.63 -7.63
N LEU A 9 -21.63 18.59 -8.91
CA LEU A 9 -21.78 17.36 -9.71
C LEU A 9 -20.44 16.84 -10.27
N MET A 10 -19.39 17.66 -10.24
CA MET A 10 -18.04 17.34 -10.73
C MET A 10 -17.02 17.13 -9.61
N ALA A 11 -17.44 17.18 -8.34
CA ALA A 11 -16.56 16.89 -7.22
C ALA A 11 -16.33 15.38 -7.12
N GLU A 12 -15.07 14.95 -7.10
CA GLU A 12 -14.75 13.55 -6.83
C GLU A 12 -15.37 13.15 -5.48
N PRO A 13 -16.11 12.04 -5.43
CA PRO A 13 -16.77 11.63 -4.20
C PRO A 13 -15.71 11.37 -3.12
N THR A 14 -15.97 11.84 -1.91
CA THR A 14 -15.13 11.45 -0.77
C THR A 14 -15.16 9.94 -0.59
N LEU A 15 -14.12 9.37 0.02
CA LEU A 15 -14.07 7.93 0.35
C LEU A 15 -15.35 7.46 1.08
N LYS A 16 -15.95 8.32 1.90
CA LYS A 16 -17.19 8.04 2.61
C LYS A 16 -18.39 7.98 1.65
N GLU A 17 -18.49 8.92 0.72
CA GLU A 17 -19.57 8.98 -0.28
C GLU A 17 -19.45 7.84 -1.30
N ALA A 18 -18.23 7.54 -1.76
CA ALA A 18 -17.96 6.41 -2.63
C ALA A 18 -18.31 5.07 -1.94
N ALA A 19 -17.95 4.90 -0.66
CA ALA A 19 -18.31 3.71 0.09
C ALA A 19 -19.83 3.61 0.29
N ALA A 20 -20.51 4.71 0.63
CA ALA A 20 -21.97 4.72 0.82
C ALA A 20 -22.76 4.51 -0.49
N ALA A 21 -22.16 4.81 -1.65
CA ALA A 21 -22.76 4.55 -2.96
C ALA A 21 -22.71 3.06 -3.36
N VAL A 22 -21.81 2.28 -2.75
CA VAL A 22 -21.56 0.87 -3.10
C VAL A 22 -22.00 -0.09 -1.99
N PHE A 23 -21.90 0.33 -0.73
CA PHE A 23 -22.16 -0.50 0.44
C PHE A 23 -23.24 0.11 1.33
N ASN A 24 -24.08 -0.74 1.90
CA ASN A 24 -24.97 -0.35 2.98
C ASN A 24 -24.21 -0.16 4.31
N GLU A 25 -24.89 0.32 5.35
CA GLU A 25 -24.25 0.61 6.65
C GLU A 25 -23.66 -0.62 7.34
N GLU A 26 -24.31 -1.78 7.20
CA GLU A 26 -23.86 -3.05 7.77
C GLU A 26 -22.60 -3.55 7.03
N GLU A 27 -22.61 -3.49 5.70
CA GLU A 27 -21.45 -3.82 4.85
C GLU A 27 -20.28 -2.88 5.10
N CYS A 28 -20.52 -1.57 5.26
CA CYS A 28 -19.50 -0.60 5.65
C CYS A 28 -18.89 -0.93 7.02
N THR A 29 -19.71 -1.39 7.96
CA THR A 29 -19.27 -1.76 9.30
C THR A 29 -18.42 -3.03 9.27
N ALA A 30 -18.87 -4.04 8.53
CA ALA A 30 -18.13 -5.27 8.28
C ALA A 30 -16.80 -4.99 7.57
N LEU A 31 -16.78 -4.12 6.56
CA LEU A 31 -15.57 -3.71 5.85
C LEU A 31 -14.55 -3.08 6.80
N LYS A 32 -14.98 -2.18 7.68
CA LYS A 32 -14.10 -1.58 8.69
C LYS A 32 -13.55 -2.61 9.67
N ALA A 33 -14.36 -3.57 10.10
CA ALA A 33 -13.91 -4.64 11.00
C ALA A 33 -12.88 -5.55 10.31
N ASN A 34 -13.14 -5.95 9.07
CA ASN A 34 -12.25 -6.76 8.26
C ASN A 34 -10.92 -6.05 8.00
N LEU A 35 -10.96 -4.76 7.64
CA LEU A 35 -9.74 -3.98 7.41
C LEU A 35 -8.87 -3.90 8.68
N ARG A 36 -9.50 -3.72 9.86
CA ARG A 36 -8.75 -3.75 11.13
C ARG A 36 -8.15 -5.11 11.41
N ALA A 37 -8.88 -6.20 11.14
CA ALA A 37 -8.37 -7.55 11.31
C ALA A 37 -7.16 -7.82 10.41
N GLU A 38 -7.26 -7.44 9.13
CA GLU A 38 -6.18 -7.50 8.14
C GLU A 38 -4.95 -6.69 8.59
N GLN A 39 -5.14 -5.44 9.02
CA GLN A 39 -4.05 -4.59 9.52
C GLN A 39 -3.33 -5.21 10.72
N ILE A 40 -4.08 -5.81 11.66
CA ILE A 40 -3.51 -6.51 12.81
C ILE A 40 -2.73 -7.76 12.35
N ALA A 41 -3.28 -8.54 11.42
CA ALA A 41 -2.61 -9.71 10.87
C ALA A 41 -1.31 -9.34 10.16
N GLN A 42 -1.33 -8.29 9.33
CA GLN A 42 -0.16 -7.76 8.63
C GLN A 42 0.91 -7.27 9.61
N ALA A 43 0.52 -6.54 10.65
CA ALA A 43 1.45 -6.07 11.68
C ALA A 43 2.10 -7.25 12.44
N LYS A 44 1.33 -8.29 12.76
CA LYS A 44 1.86 -9.52 13.36
C LYS A 44 2.84 -10.23 12.43
N TYR A 45 2.50 -10.34 11.16
CA TYR A 45 3.37 -10.94 10.15
C TYR A 45 4.70 -10.18 10.06
N LEU A 46 4.67 -8.86 9.85
CA LEU A 46 5.90 -8.06 9.77
C LEU A 46 6.75 -8.15 11.04
N ARG A 47 6.12 -8.25 12.22
CA ARG A 47 6.83 -8.43 13.50
C ARG A 47 7.47 -9.82 13.62
N ALA A 48 6.85 -10.85 13.07
CA ALA A 48 7.37 -12.22 13.07
C ALA A 48 8.51 -12.42 12.06
N HIS A 49 8.61 -11.55 11.06
CA HIS A 49 9.53 -11.65 9.93
C HIS A 49 10.51 -10.45 9.84
N PRO A 50 11.44 -10.28 10.81
CA PRO A 50 12.40 -9.17 10.83
C PRO A 50 13.34 -9.15 9.61
N GLU A 51 13.53 -10.27 8.93
CA GLU A 51 14.25 -10.38 7.66
C GLU A 51 13.65 -9.49 6.56
N ILE A 52 12.33 -9.25 6.58
CA ILE A 52 11.65 -8.35 5.64
C ILE A 52 12.11 -6.92 5.88
N HIS A 53 12.21 -6.50 7.14
CA HIS A 53 12.68 -5.15 7.47
C HIS A 53 14.10 -4.90 6.96
N LYS A 54 15.00 -5.87 7.17
CA LYS A 54 16.39 -5.79 6.67
C LYS A 54 16.44 -5.72 5.14
N ALA A 55 15.68 -6.58 4.46
CA ALA A 55 15.58 -6.58 3.01
C ALA A 55 15.13 -5.23 2.45
N VAL A 56 14.09 -4.65 3.04
CA VAL A 56 13.57 -3.35 2.62
C VAL A 56 14.59 -2.24 2.89
N GLN A 57 15.25 -2.24 4.05
CA GLN A 57 16.31 -1.27 4.35
C GLN A 57 17.48 -1.33 3.36
N GLU A 58 17.94 -2.53 3.00
CA GLU A 58 18.99 -2.72 2.00
C GLU A 58 18.56 -2.21 0.62
N GLY A 59 17.33 -2.53 0.19
CA GLY A 59 16.77 -2.03 -1.06
C GLY A 59 16.72 -0.50 -1.09
N LEU A 60 16.21 0.12 -0.02
CA LEU A 60 16.16 1.58 0.12
C LEU A 60 17.55 2.21 0.10
N ALA A 61 18.54 1.61 0.78
CA ALA A 61 19.92 2.10 0.74
C ALA A 61 20.47 2.11 -0.70
N ARG A 62 20.19 1.07 -1.49
CA ARG A 62 20.58 1.01 -2.90
C ARG A 62 19.90 2.08 -3.74
N VAL A 63 18.61 2.34 -3.53
CA VAL A 63 17.89 3.43 -4.22
C VAL A 63 18.51 4.79 -3.90
N LEU A 64 18.80 5.06 -2.62
CA LEU A 64 19.40 6.33 -2.20
C LEU A 64 20.81 6.52 -2.79
N GLN A 65 21.57 5.44 -2.94
CA GLN A 65 22.92 5.46 -3.51
C GLN A 65 22.91 5.62 -5.04
N SER A 66 22.05 4.88 -5.73
CA SER A 66 22.04 4.81 -7.20
C SER A 66 21.15 5.85 -7.87
N GLN A 67 20.21 6.44 -7.12
CA GLN A 67 19.23 7.43 -7.59
C GLN A 67 18.64 7.08 -8.97
N PRO A 68 18.02 5.90 -9.10
CA PRO A 68 17.45 5.46 -10.37
C PRO A 68 16.28 6.38 -10.75
N GLU A 69 16.07 6.56 -12.05
CA GLU A 69 14.94 7.33 -12.59
C GLU A 69 13.59 6.71 -12.18
N ASP A 70 13.53 5.37 -12.10
CA ASP A 70 12.38 4.62 -11.57
C ASP A 70 12.80 3.76 -10.36
N PRO A 71 12.63 4.28 -9.12
CA PRO A 71 12.92 3.55 -7.90
C PRO A 71 12.10 2.29 -7.69
N VAL A 72 10.85 2.26 -8.17
CA VAL A 72 9.96 1.11 -7.96
C VAL A 72 10.43 -0.05 -8.82
N THR A 73 10.62 0.20 -10.12
CA THR A 73 11.14 -0.82 -11.04
C THR A 73 12.52 -1.32 -10.61
N PHE A 74 13.39 -0.41 -10.16
CA PHE A 74 14.71 -0.77 -9.62
C PHE A 74 14.61 -1.72 -8.42
N LEU A 75 13.77 -1.40 -7.44
CA LEU A 75 13.56 -2.25 -6.27
C LEU A 75 12.95 -3.60 -6.64
N THR A 76 11.97 -3.64 -7.55
CA THR A 76 11.37 -4.88 -8.03
C THR A 76 12.42 -5.78 -8.67
N GLN A 77 13.27 -5.25 -9.55
CA GLN A 77 14.35 -6.01 -10.16
C GLN A 77 15.36 -6.52 -9.13
N TYR A 78 15.71 -5.69 -8.14
CA TYR A 78 16.61 -6.09 -7.07
C TYR A 78 16.05 -7.26 -6.24
N PHE A 79 14.80 -7.17 -5.78
CA PHE A 79 14.19 -8.23 -4.96
C PHE A 79 13.94 -9.54 -5.72
N LEU A 80 13.90 -9.50 -7.06
CA LEU A 80 13.83 -10.68 -7.91
C LEU A 80 15.20 -11.21 -8.35
N SER A 81 16.29 -10.51 -8.02
CA SER A 81 17.63 -10.89 -8.47
C SER A 81 18.17 -12.12 -7.75
N GLU A 82 18.96 -12.92 -8.46
CA GLU A 82 19.72 -14.04 -7.87
C GLU A 82 20.63 -13.58 -6.72
N GLU A 83 21.16 -12.34 -6.79
CA GLU A 83 21.93 -11.74 -5.71
C GLU A 83 21.12 -11.71 -4.41
N PHE A 84 19.89 -11.18 -4.48
CA PHE A 84 19.02 -11.04 -3.33
C PHE A 84 18.52 -12.38 -2.78
N LEU A 85 18.23 -13.33 -3.68
CA LEU A 85 17.68 -14.65 -3.34
C LEU A 85 18.74 -15.58 -2.71
N HIS A 86 19.96 -15.62 -3.25
CA HIS A 86 21.04 -16.46 -2.71
C HIS A 86 21.52 -16.02 -1.32
N GLN A 87 21.49 -14.71 -1.03
CA GLN A 87 21.87 -14.17 0.29
C GLN A 87 20.94 -14.60 1.43
N ARG A 88 19.79 -15.22 1.12
CA ARG A 88 18.74 -15.59 2.08
C ARG A 88 18.38 -17.08 2.04
N GLN A 89 19.13 -17.90 1.30
CA GLN A 89 19.02 -19.37 1.42
C GLN A 89 19.72 -19.83 2.72
N PRO A 90 19.13 -20.81 3.45
CA PRO A 90 19.69 -21.34 4.69
C PRO A 90 21.01 -22.09 4.49
#